data_AF-A0AAN1YAY3-F1
#
_entry.id   AF-A0AAN1YAY3-F1
#
_cell.length_a   1.000
_cell.length_b   1.000
_cell.length_c   1.000
_cell.angle_alpha   90.00
_cell.angle_beta   90.00
_cell.angle_gamma   90.00
#
_symmetry.space_group_name_H-M   'P 1'
#
loop_
_entity.id
_entity.type
_entity.pdbx_description
1 polymer ?
#
loop_
_entity_poly.entity_id
_entity_poly.type
_entity_poly.pdbx_seq_one_letter_code
_entity_poly.pdbx_strand_id
1 'polypeptide(L)'
;MPLRITPSVAEQEGQQTETEATGAPQKHHYTLNQQVGSITPNDVQLARYFHLDERDLAFINQRLGRHNRLGIALQLTTARFLGSFLTDLTRVLPGVQHFVAVQLNIRRPEVLSRYAERDTTLREHTALIKEYYGYHEFGDFPWSFRLKRLLYTRAWLSNERPGLMFDFATAWLLQNKVLLPGATTLVRLVSEVRERANQRLWKKLAALPDSWQTARVTELLDIPEGQRISPLEQLKKGPVTVSGPAFTEALERYIRLRNLEFSRLNFTGLPAIQLRNLARYAGMPSVKYIA
;
A
#
# COMPACT_ATOMS: atom_id res chain seq x y z
N MET A 1 60.57 -21.65 3.87
CA MET A 1 59.38 -22.52 4.05
C MET A 1 59.34 -22.95 5.51
N PRO A 2 58.16 -23.02 6.18
CA PRO A 2 56.90 -23.51 5.64
C PRO A 2 55.68 -22.58 5.79
N LEU A 3 54.62 -23.04 5.15
CA LEU A 3 53.30 -22.49 4.86
C LEU A 3 52.48 -22.08 6.10
N ARG A 4 51.87 -20.89 6.06
CA ARG A 4 50.66 -20.58 6.84
C ARG A 4 49.44 -20.80 5.95
N ILE A 5 48.62 -21.74 6.41
CA ILE A 5 47.35 -22.16 5.83
C ILE A 5 46.31 -21.04 6.07
N THR A 6 45.71 -20.55 5.00
CA THR A 6 44.49 -19.73 5.04
C THR A 6 43.31 -20.59 5.51
N PRO A 7 42.47 -20.13 6.46
CA PRO A 7 41.22 -20.80 6.76
C PRO A 7 40.26 -20.72 5.57
N SER A 8 39.55 -21.83 5.38
CA SER A 8 38.63 -22.12 4.29
C SER A 8 37.34 -21.31 4.37
N VAL A 9 36.71 -21.12 3.21
CA VAL A 9 35.49 -20.34 2.91
C VAL A 9 34.24 -20.76 3.71
N ALA A 10 34.31 -21.81 4.53
CA ALA A 10 33.17 -22.34 5.28
C ALA A 10 32.86 -21.62 6.62
N GLU A 11 33.70 -20.69 7.09
CA GLU A 11 33.46 -19.99 8.37
C GLU A 11 32.86 -18.56 8.20
N GLN A 12 32.59 -18.12 6.96
CA GLN A 12 31.95 -16.82 6.69
C GLN A 12 30.49 -16.91 6.22
N GLU A 13 29.96 -18.10 5.95
CA GLU A 13 28.55 -18.25 5.52
C GLU A 13 27.55 -18.41 6.68
N GLY A 14 28.02 -18.50 7.92
CA GLY A 14 27.19 -18.68 9.12
C GLY A 14 26.50 -17.43 9.69
N GLN A 15 26.62 -16.27 9.03
CA GLN A 15 26.06 -14.99 9.55
C GLN A 15 25.19 -14.23 8.54
N GLN A 16 24.81 -14.83 7.41
CA GLN A 16 23.99 -14.16 6.38
C GLN A 16 22.55 -14.65 6.23
N THR A 17 22.07 -15.58 7.07
CA THR A 17 20.70 -16.11 6.93
C THR A 17 19.83 -15.83 8.15
N GLU A 18 19.70 -14.58 8.56
CA GLU A 18 18.71 -14.21 9.58
C GLU A 18 18.28 -12.72 9.51
N THR A 19 17.83 -12.23 8.35
CA THR A 19 17.17 -10.90 8.26
C THR A 19 16.08 -10.75 7.17
N GLU A 20 15.55 -11.83 6.57
CA GLU A 20 14.57 -11.71 5.48
C GLU A 20 13.08 -11.97 5.84
N ALA A 21 12.72 -12.08 7.11
CA ALA A 21 11.33 -12.36 7.52
C ALA A 21 10.51 -11.14 8.00
N THR A 22 11.05 -9.92 7.92
CA THR A 22 10.30 -8.70 8.25
C THR A 22 10.52 -7.67 7.14
N GLY A 23 9.79 -7.82 6.04
CA GLY A 23 9.73 -6.82 4.97
C GLY A 23 9.01 -5.56 5.44
N ALA A 24 9.70 -4.75 6.25
CA ALA A 24 9.29 -3.38 6.53
C ALA A 24 9.13 -2.63 5.20
N PRO A 25 8.04 -1.85 5.01
CA PRO A 25 7.77 -1.15 3.75
C PRO A 25 8.64 0.12 3.65
N GLN A 26 9.96 -0.02 3.74
CA GLN A 26 10.87 1.11 3.91
C GLN A 26 11.72 1.29 2.65
N LYS A 27 11.29 2.22 1.78
CA LYS A 27 12.13 3.26 1.13
C LYS A 27 11.50 3.87 -0.12
N HIS A 28 10.61 3.18 -0.83
CA HIS A 28 10.04 3.70 -2.09
C HIS A 28 8.68 4.41 -1.96
N HIS A 29 7.90 4.19 -0.89
CA HIS A 29 6.59 4.83 -0.72
C HIS A 29 6.57 6.02 0.25
N TYR A 30 7.59 6.17 1.10
CA TYR A 30 7.68 7.25 2.09
C TYR A 30 7.97 8.63 1.47
N THR A 31 8.34 8.64 0.20
CA THR A 31 8.73 9.84 -0.56
C THR A 31 7.55 10.61 -1.12
N LEU A 32 6.33 10.06 -1.16
CA LEU A 32 5.23 10.69 -1.88
C LEU A 32 4.61 11.90 -1.18
N ASN A 33 4.88 12.12 0.12
CA ASN A 33 4.40 13.32 0.84
C ASN A 33 5.51 14.28 1.28
N GLN A 34 6.76 13.81 1.39
CA GLN A 34 7.90 14.66 1.72
C GLN A 34 8.61 15.22 0.47
N GLN A 35 8.43 14.65 -0.73
CA GLN A 35 8.99 15.19 -1.98
C GLN A 35 7.98 15.98 -2.84
N VAL A 36 6.74 16.17 -2.39
CA VAL A 36 5.68 16.90 -3.12
C VAL A 36 6.09 18.34 -3.47
N GLY A 37 6.97 18.95 -2.67
CA GLY A 37 7.52 20.28 -2.92
C GLY A 37 8.77 20.31 -3.81
N SER A 38 9.30 19.18 -4.27
CA SER A 38 10.57 19.12 -5.02
C SER A 38 10.50 18.33 -6.33
N ILE A 39 9.31 17.94 -6.80
CA ILE A 39 9.17 17.33 -8.12
C ILE A 39 9.24 18.46 -9.14
N THR A 40 10.36 18.57 -9.85
CA THR A 40 10.50 19.45 -11.01
C THR A 40 9.63 18.90 -12.14
N PRO A 41 8.53 19.59 -12.51
CA PRO A 41 7.68 19.12 -13.59
C PRO A 41 8.44 19.21 -14.91
N ASN A 42 8.37 18.18 -15.73
CA ASN A 42 8.87 18.27 -17.11
C ASN A 42 7.90 19.09 -17.99
N ASP A 43 8.31 19.42 -19.22
CA ASP A 43 7.52 20.26 -20.12
C ASP A 43 6.11 19.71 -20.40
N VAL A 44 6.00 18.38 -20.51
CA VAL A 44 4.71 17.70 -20.71
C VAL A 44 3.80 17.88 -19.49
N GLN A 45 4.36 17.79 -18.28
CA GLN A 45 3.62 18.01 -17.03
C GLN A 45 3.25 19.49 -16.85
N LEU A 46 4.13 20.42 -17.23
CA LEU A 46 3.83 21.85 -17.24
C LEU A 46 2.64 22.16 -18.16
N ALA A 47 2.70 21.71 -19.41
CA ALA A 47 1.63 21.89 -20.37
C ALA A 47 0.31 21.24 -19.93
N ARG A 48 0.37 20.08 -19.24
CA ARG A 48 -0.83 19.33 -18.85
C ARG A 48 -1.51 19.87 -17.58
N TYR A 49 -0.74 20.27 -16.57
CA TYR A 49 -1.29 20.58 -15.24
C TYR A 49 -1.22 22.07 -14.86
N PHE A 50 -0.28 22.81 -15.47
CA PHE A 50 -0.01 24.20 -15.15
C PHE A 50 -0.45 25.19 -16.24
N HIS A 51 -0.98 24.68 -17.35
CA HIS A 51 -1.65 25.50 -18.35
C HIS A 51 -3.02 25.97 -17.82
N LEU A 52 -3.31 27.24 -18.01
CA LEU A 52 -4.55 27.92 -17.66
C LEU A 52 -5.39 28.07 -18.92
N ASP A 53 -6.53 27.38 -18.96
CA ASP A 53 -7.49 27.55 -20.05
C ASP A 53 -8.34 28.83 -19.89
N GLU A 54 -9.24 29.09 -20.84
CA GLU A 54 -10.10 30.29 -20.81
C GLU A 54 -11.00 30.32 -19.56
N ARG A 55 -11.45 29.15 -19.09
CA ARG A 55 -12.27 29.03 -17.88
C ARG A 55 -11.44 29.39 -16.65
N ASP A 56 -10.20 28.94 -16.60
CA ASP A 56 -9.26 29.25 -15.54
C ASP A 56 -8.98 30.75 -15.48
N LEU A 57 -8.67 31.36 -16.63
CA LEU A 57 -8.41 32.78 -16.74
C LEU A 57 -9.64 33.61 -16.34
N ALA A 58 -10.84 33.21 -16.74
CA ALA A 58 -12.08 33.88 -16.34
C ALA A 58 -12.28 33.82 -14.82
N PHE A 59 -12.04 32.67 -14.19
CA PHE A 59 -12.11 32.50 -12.73
C PHE A 59 -11.05 33.33 -12.00
N ILE A 60 -9.80 33.26 -12.44
CA ILE A 60 -8.66 33.95 -11.83
C ILE A 60 -8.80 35.47 -11.93
N ASN A 61 -9.26 35.99 -13.07
CA ASN A 61 -9.36 37.44 -13.32
C ASN A 61 -10.41 38.15 -12.45
N GLN A 62 -11.32 37.41 -11.81
CA GLN A 62 -12.23 37.96 -10.80
C GLN A 62 -11.51 38.44 -9.54
N ARG A 63 -10.26 38.02 -9.30
CA ARG A 63 -9.49 38.45 -8.13
C ARG A 63 -8.86 39.82 -8.36
N LEU A 64 -8.93 40.66 -7.33
CA LEU A 64 -8.27 41.97 -7.31
C LEU A 64 -6.80 41.82 -6.94
N GLY A 65 -5.93 42.44 -7.72
CA GLY A 65 -4.48 42.47 -7.48
C GLY A 65 -3.72 41.31 -8.12
N ARG A 66 -2.53 41.62 -8.67
CA ARG A 66 -1.66 40.65 -9.36
C ARG A 66 -1.17 39.52 -8.45
N HIS A 67 -0.89 39.81 -7.18
CA HIS A 67 -0.48 38.80 -6.18
C HIS A 67 -1.57 37.75 -5.95
N ASN A 68 -2.84 38.18 -5.81
CA ASN A 68 -3.96 37.27 -5.62
C ASN A 68 -4.25 36.43 -6.86
N ARG A 69 -4.14 37.01 -8.05
CA ARG A 69 -4.28 36.28 -9.32
C ARG A 69 -3.21 35.21 -9.47
N LEU A 70 -1.94 35.55 -9.21
CA LEU A 70 -0.86 34.58 -9.27
C LEU A 70 -0.99 33.51 -8.18
N GLY A 71 -1.31 33.89 -6.95
CA GLY A 71 -1.46 32.97 -5.83
C GLY A 71 -2.59 31.96 -6.01
N ILE A 72 -3.79 32.41 -6.43
CA ILE A 72 -4.91 31.50 -6.69
C ILE A 72 -4.64 30.59 -7.89
N ALA A 73 -3.97 31.10 -8.94
CA ALA A 73 -3.58 30.29 -10.08
C ALA A 73 -2.60 29.18 -9.67
N LEU A 74 -1.60 29.52 -8.85
CA LEU A 74 -0.65 28.54 -8.33
C LEU A 74 -1.31 27.51 -7.42
N GLN A 75 -2.26 27.91 -6.55
CA GLN A 75 -3.05 26.95 -5.77
C GLN A 75 -3.81 25.97 -6.68
N LEU A 76 -4.48 26.48 -7.72
CA LEU A 76 -5.23 25.66 -8.66
C LEU A 76 -4.31 24.66 -9.39
N THR A 77 -3.22 25.13 -9.97
CA THR A 77 -2.32 24.29 -10.76
C THR A 77 -1.56 23.29 -9.90
N THR A 78 -1.17 23.67 -8.68
CA THR A 78 -0.52 22.75 -7.74
C THR A 78 -1.50 21.69 -7.23
N ALA A 79 -2.77 22.04 -6.96
CA ALA A 79 -3.80 21.06 -6.62
C ALA A 79 -4.07 20.07 -7.77
N ARG A 80 -4.01 20.51 -9.03
CA ARG A 80 -4.11 19.63 -10.21
C ARG A 80 -2.93 18.65 -10.32
N PHE A 81 -1.71 19.14 -10.08
CA PHE A 81 -0.50 18.33 -10.22
C PHE A 81 -0.28 17.38 -9.04
N LEU A 82 -0.48 17.87 -7.81
CA LEU A 82 -0.15 17.16 -6.57
C LEU A 82 -1.36 16.46 -5.95
N GLY A 83 -2.58 16.83 -6.33
CA GLY A 83 -3.80 16.32 -5.70
C GLY A 83 -4.12 16.93 -4.33
N SER A 84 -3.36 17.92 -3.88
CA SER A 84 -3.56 18.61 -2.59
C SER A 84 -3.12 20.07 -2.69
N PHE A 85 -3.63 20.90 -1.79
CA PHE A 85 -3.24 22.31 -1.72
C PHE A 85 -1.96 22.49 -0.90
N LEU A 86 -1.04 23.30 -1.41
CA LEU A 86 0.13 23.72 -0.64
C LEU A 86 -0.27 24.78 0.37
N THR A 87 0.17 24.61 1.62
CA THR A 87 0.04 25.62 2.67
C THR A 87 1.03 26.77 2.51
N ASP A 88 2.13 26.52 1.80
CA ASP A 88 3.21 27.47 1.56
C ASP A 88 3.60 27.44 0.08
N LEU A 89 3.20 28.48 -0.66
CA LEU A 89 3.48 28.60 -2.10
C LEU A 89 4.94 28.98 -2.40
N THR A 90 5.75 29.38 -1.41
CA THR A 90 7.18 29.64 -1.63
C THR A 90 7.94 28.37 -2.01
N ARG A 91 7.37 27.19 -1.68
CA ARG A 91 7.90 25.87 -2.06
C ARG A 91 7.69 25.55 -3.54
N VAL A 92 6.87 26.31 -4.26
CA VAL A 92 6.68 26.11 -5.70
C VAL A 92 7.95 26.53 -6.43
N LEU A 93 8.47 25.66 -7.29
CA LEU A 93 9.69 25.92 -8.04
C LEU A 93 9.58 27.20 -8.90
N PRO A 94 10.65 28.03 -8.98
CA PRO A 94 10.61 29.29 -9.74
C PRO A 94 10.18 29.12 -11.20
N GLY A 95 10.56 28.02 -11.86
CA GLY A 95 10.13 27.73 -13.24
C GLY A 95 8.62 27.59 -13.38
N VAL A 96 7.95 26.96 -12.41
CA VAL A 96 6.49 26.85 -12.37
C VAL A 96 5.85 28.22 -12.10
N GLN A 97 6.41 28.99 -11.16
CA GLN A 97 5.93 30.34 -10.87
C GLN A 97 5.98 31.23 -12.12
N HIS A 98 7.10 31.18 -12.85
CA HIS A 98 7.28 31.93 -14.09
C HIS A 98 6.31 31.46 -15.19
N PHE A 99 6.19 30.15 -15.39
CA PHE A 99 5.29 29.56 -16.38
C PHE A 99 3.83 30.01 -16.18
N VAL A 100 3.35 30.03 -14.93
CA VAL A 100 2.00 30.50 -14.61
C VAL A 100 1.89 32.02 -14.70
N ALA A 101 2.91 32.77 -14.28
CA ALA A 101 2.91 34.24 -14.33
C ALA A 101 2.84 34.79 -15.76
N VAL A 102 3.53 34.15 -16.72
CA VAL A 102 3.50 34.53 -18.15
C VAL A 102 2.09 34.46 -18.70
N GLN A 103 1.35 33.40 -18.39
CA GLN A 103 -0.04 33.21 -18.84
C GLN A 103 -1.00 34.28 -18.28
N LEU A 104 -0.66 34.87 -17.12
CA LEU A 104 -1.41 35.96 -16.50
C LEU A 104 -0.92 37.36 -16.88
N ASN A 105 0.05 37.47 -17.80
CA ASN A 105 0.73 38.71 -18.16
C ASN A 105 1.38 39.42 -16.95
N ILE A 106 1.96 38.65 -16.03
CA ILE A 106 2.69 39.13 -14.85
C ILE A 106 4.19 38.97 -15.10
N ARG A 107 4.88 40.10 -15.32
CA ARG A 107 6.34 40.12 -15.61
C ARG A 107 7.22 39.72 -14.43
N ARG A 108 6.73 39.93 -13.20
CA ARG A 108 7.50 39.83 -11.95
C ARG A 108 6.81 38.89 -10.97
N PRO A 109 7.16 37.58 -10.97
CA PRO A 109 6.57 36.60 -10.07
C PRO A 109 6.80 36.91 -8.59
N GLU A 110 7.79 37.78 -8.26
CA GLU A 110 8.08 38.20 -6.87
C GLU A 110 6.88 38.90 -6.20
N VAL A 111 5.90 39.35 -6.98
CA VAL A 111 4.61 39.84 -6.48
C VAL A 111 3.89 38.80 -5.60
N LEU A 112 4.20 37.50 -5.76
CA LEU A 112 3.72 36.41 -4.92
C LEU A 112 4.09 36.57 -3.45
N SER A 113 5.16 37.30 -3.12
CA SER A 113 5.54 37.59 -1.71
C SER A 113 4.44 38.32 -0.92
N ARG A 114 3.54 39.02 -1.62
CA ARG A 114 2.39 39.72 -1.04
C ARG A 114 1.12 38.88 -0.98
N TYR A 115 1.17 37.65 -1.49
CA TYR A 115 0.03 36.75 -1.49
C TYR A 115 -0.11 36.07 -0.13
N ALA A 116 -1.34 35.99 0.38
CA ALA A 116 -1.66 35.32 1.63
C ALA A 116 -0.86 35.80 2.85
N GLU A 117 -0.50 37.10 2.91
CA GLU A 117 0.00 37.75 4.14
C GLU A 117 -0.97 37.54 5.32
N ARG A 118 -2.25 37.33 5.03
CA ARG A 118 -3.26 36.83 5.96
C ARG A 118 -3.65 35.41 5.56
N ASP A 119 -3.62 34.48 6.52
CA ASP A 119 -4.06 33.08 6.33
C ASP A 119 -5.49 32.96 5.80
N THR A 120 -6.34 33.97 6.02
CA THR A 120 -7.73 34.01 5.54
C THR A 120 -7.81 33.94 4.03
N THR A 121 -6.96 34.67 3.30
CA THR A 121 -6.96 34.70 1.84
C THR A 121 -6.62 33.33 1.25
N LEU A 122 -5.69 32.61 1.87
CA LEU A 122 -5.30 31.25 1.44
C LEU A 122 -6.49 30.28 1.55
N ARG A 123 -7.20 30.35 2.68
CA ARG A 123 -8.37 29.49 2.97
C ARG A 123 -9.56 29.84 2.06
N GLU A 124 -9.84 31.12 1.87
CA GLU A 124 -10.88 31.61 0.97
C GLU A 124 -10.63 31.14 -0.47
N HIS A 125 -9.41 31.32 -0.99
CA HIS A 125 -9.06 30.87 -2.33
C HIS A 125 -9.15 29.36 -2.48
N THR A 126 -8.71 28.61 -1.47
CA THR A 126 -8.86 27.14 -1.43
C THR A 126 -10.33 26.74 -1.51
N ALA A 127 -11.21 27.41 -0.75
CA ALA A 127 -12.65 27.14 -0.77
C ALA A 127 -13.27 27.48 -2.13
N LEU A 128 -12.92 28.64 -2.72
CA LEU A 128 -13.39 29.05 -4.04
C LEU A 128 -12.98 28.06 -5.13
N ILE A 129 -11.74 27.55 -5.09
CA ILE A 129 -11.27 26.53 -6.03
C ILE A 129 -12.07 25.24 -5.86
N LYS A 130 -12.30 24.79 -4.63
CA LYS A 130 -13.08 23.57 -4.37
C LYS A 130 -14.49 23.66 -4.93
N GLU A 131 -15.18 24.76 -4.65
CA GLU A 131 -16.53 25.01 -5.13
C GLU A 131 -16.59 25.10 -6.66
N TYR A 132 -15.73 25.90 -7.27
CA TYR A 132 -15.80 26.18 -8.70
C TYR A 132 -15.38 24.99 -9.59
N TYR A 133 -14.40 24.19 -9.13
CA TYR A 133 -13.88 23.04 -9.89
C TYR A 133 -14.43 21.68 -9.44
N GLY A 134 -15.22 21.65 -8.36
CA GLY A 134 -15.81 20.44 -7.81
C GLY A 134 -14.79 19.51 -7.15
N TYR A 135 -13.88 20.08 -6.34
CA TYR A 135 -13.00 19.25 -5.49
C TYR A 135 -13.72 18.89 -4.20
N HIS A 136 -13.44 17.68 -3.72
CA HIS A 136 -14.02 17.14 -2.49
C HIS A 136 -12.93 16.84 -1.47
N GLU A 137 -13.25 16.97 -0.18
CA GLU A 137 -12.36 16.50 0.87
C GLU A 137 -12.41 14.97 0.95
N PHE A 138 -11.28 14.37 1.31
CA PHE A 138 -11.22 12.92 1.51
C PHE A 138 -12.22 12.43 2.57
N GLY A 139 -12.48 13.25 3.60
CA GLY A 139 -13.42 12.94 4.68
C GLY A 139 -14.89 12.97 4.25
N ASP A 140 -15.23 13.63 3.14
CA ASP A 140 -16.60 13.85 2.74
C ASP A 140 -17.29 12.54 2.33
N PHE A 141 -18.56 12.41 2.71
CA PHE A 141 -19.43 11.38 2.15
C PHE A 141 -19.78 11.75 0.70
N PRO A 142 -19.76 10.81 -0.27
CA PRO A 142 -19.57 9.36 -0.14
C PRO A 142 -18.15 8.86 -0.44
N TRP A 143 -17.15 9.75 -0.56
CA TRP A 143 -15.87 9.45 -1.20
C TRP A 143 -15.02 8.45 -0.41
N SER A 144 -14.78 8.71 0.88
CA SER A 144 -14.03 7.78 1.73
C SER A 144 -14.69 6.40 1.79
N PHE A 145 -16.02 6.35 1.83
CA PHE A 145 -16.80 5.11 1.86
C PHE A 145 -16.68 4.32 0.55
N ARG A 146 -16.82 5.00 -0.60
CA ARG A 146 -16.66 4.38 -1.94
C ARG A 146 -15.26 3.81 -2.10
N LEU A 147 -14.22 4.55 -1.73
CA LEU A 147 -12.84 4.06 -1.80
C LEU A 147 -12.65 2.83 -0.90
N LYS A 148 -13.09 2.89 0.36
CA LYS A 148 -13.04 1.74 1.29
C LYS A 148 -13.69 0.49 0.69
N ARG A 149 -14.87 0.64 0.09
CA ARG A 149 -15.61 -0.48 -0.54
C ARG A 149 -14.87 -1.08 -1.73
N LEU A 150 -14.27 -0.23 -2.58
CA LEU A 150 -13.46 -0.68 -3.72
C LEU A 150 -12.20 -1.41 -3.25
N LEU A 151 -11.43 -0.81 -2.35
CA LEU A 151 -10.23 -1.42 -1.77
C LEU A 151 -10.56 -2.75 -1.09
N TYR A 152 -11.70 -2.83 -0.38
CA TYR A 152 -12.13 -4.05 0.28
C TYR A 152 -12.46 -5.16 -0.72
N THR A 153 -13.16 -4.83 -1.80
CA THR A 153 -13.48 -5.79 -2.86
C THR A 153 -12.20 -6.33 -3.51
N ARG A 154 -11.23 -5.46 -3.78
CA ARG A 154 -9.91 -5.86 -4.29
C ARG A 154 -9.17 -6.75 -3.29
N ALA A 155 -9.06 -6.34 -2.02
CA ALA A 155 -8.41 -7.13 -0.97
C ALA A 155 -9.08 -8.49 -0.74
N TRP A 156 -10.39 -8.59 -0.94
CA TRP A 156 -11.10 -9.86 -0.84
C TRP A 156 -10.77 -10.77 -2.03
N LEU A 157 -10.91 -10.27 -3.25
CA LEU A 157 -10.80 -11.08 -4.48
C LEU A 157 -9.37 -11.32 -4.96
N SER A 158 -8.40 -10.53 -4.49
CA SER A 158 -7.02 -10.56 -4.94
C SER A 158 -6.04 -10.46 -3.77
N ASN A 159 -4.78 -10.83 -4.01
CA ASN A 159 -3.69 -10.65 -3.03
C ASN A 159 -2.68 -9.64 -3.57
N GLU A 160 -3.17 -8.42 -3.78
CA GLU A 160 -2.35 -7.30 -4.26
C GLU A 160 -1.35 -6.84 -3.22
N ARG A 161 -0.17 -6.41 -3.68
CA ARG A 161 0.83 -5.76 -2.82
C ARG A 161 0.26 -4.44 -2.29
N PRO A 162 0.57 -4.04 -1.05
CA PRO A 162 0.08 -2.78 -0.48
C PRO A 162 0.38 -1.54 -1.35
N GLY A 163 1.54 -1.53 -2.01
CA GLY A 163 1.91 -0.45 -2.95
C GLY A 163 0.92 -0.31 -4.11
N LEU A 164 0.54 -1.40 -4.77
CA LEU A 164 -0.44 -1.36 -5.86
C LEU A 164 -1.81 -0.86 -5.40
N MET A 165 -2.22 -1.23 -4.18
CA MET A 165 -3.47 -0.72 -3.60
C MET A 165 -3.39 0.77 -3.25
N PHE A 166 -2.22 1.24 -2.80
CA PHE A 166 -1.97 2.65 -2.54
C PHE A 166 -1.97 3.47 -3.84
N ASP A 167 -1.31 2.98 -4.88
CA ASP A 167 -1.28 3.62 -6.21
C ASP A 167 -2.69 3.69 -6.81
N PHE A 168 -3.44 2.58 -6.71
CA PHE A 168 -4.84 2.53 -7.11
C PHE A 168 -5.69 3.56 -6.34
N ALA A 169 -5.54 3.64 -5.01
CA ALA A 169 -6.27 4.60 -4.20
C ALA A 169 -5.96 6.04 -4.60
N THR A 170 -4.68 6.35 -4.81
CA THR A 170 -4.21 7.67 -5.24
C THR A 170 -4.79 8.04 -6.60
N ALA A 171 -4.68 7.15 -7.60
CA ALA A 171 -5.24 7.37 -8.92
C ALA A 171 -6.76 7.55 -8.88
N TRP A 172 -7.46 6.73 -8.11
CA TRP A 172 -8.92 6.82 -7.98
C TRP A 172 -9.36 8.14 -7.35
N LEU A 173 -8.66 8.62 -6.30
CA LEU A 173 -8.97 9.90 -5.67
C LEU A 173 -8.77 11.07 -6.64
N LEU A 174 -7.64 11.09 -7.36
CA LEU A 174 -7.35 12.12 -8.36
C LEU A 174 -8.40 12.14 -9.48
N GLN A 175 -8.77 10.97 -10.01
CA GLN A 175 -9.79 10.84 -11.07
C GLN A 175 -11.16 11.36 -10.63
N ASN A 176 -11.48 11.25 -9.34
CA ASN A 176 -12.75 11.70 -8.77
C ASN A 176 -12.67 13.10 -8.14
N LYS A 177 -11.58 13.86 -8.37
CA LYS A 177 -11.32 15.18 -7.77
C LYS A 177 -11.43 15.20 -6.24
N VAL A 178 -11.06 14.10 -5.60
CA VAL A 178 -10.96 14.01 -4.14
C VAL A 178 -9.54 14.36 -3.75
N LEU A 179 -9.38 15.33 -2.87
CA LEU A 179 -8.07 15.77 -2.41
C LEU A 179 -7.37 14.63 -1.67
N LEU A 180 -6.08 14.45 -1.97
CA LEU A 180 -5.29 13.40 -1.35
C LEU A 180 -5.10 13.73 0.14
N PRO A 181 -5.46 12.80 1.05
CA PRO A 181 -5.10 12.96 2.45
C PRO A 181 -3.58 12.69 2.61
N GLY A 182 -3.07 12.86 3.82
CA GLY A 182 -1.70 12.46 4.12
C GLY A 182 -1.39 11.02 3.68
N ALA A 183 -0.21 10.75 3.13
CA ALA A 183 0.18 9.41 2.66
C ALA A 183 0.04 8.37 3.78
N THR A 184 0.38 8.73 5.01
CA THR A 184 0.19 7.88 6.20
C THR A 184 -1.27 7.51 6.43
N THR A 185 -2.21 8.41 6.13
CA THR A 185 -3.66 8.14 6.17
C THR A 185 -4.07 7.10 5.14
N LEU A 186 -3.57 7.19 3.90
CA LEU A 186 -3.84 6.17 2.87
C LEU A 186 -3.17 4.83 3.20
N VAL A 187 -1.92 4.83 3.67
CA VAL A 187 -1.22 3.62 4.09
C VAL A 187 -2.00 2.91 5.20
N ARG A 188 -2.44 3.65 6.22
CA ARG A 188 -3.26 3.10 7.31
C ARG A 188 -4.58 2.54 6.77
N LEU A 189 -5.26 3.28 5.89
CA LEU A 189 -6.51 2.83 5.27
C LEU A 189 -6.34 1.50 4.52
N VAL A 190 -5.30 1.39 3.69
CA VAL A 190 -5.00 0.17 2.93
C VAL A 190 -4.74 -1.00 3.90
N SER A 191 -3.93 -0.78 4.93
CA SER A 191 -3.65 -1.78 5.96
C SER A 191 -4.91 -2.24 6.69
N GLU A 192 -5.75 -1.32 7.15
CA GLU A 192 -7.02 -1.62 7.82
C GLU A 192 -7.97 -2.43 6.94
N VAL A 193 -8.09 -2.07 5.66
CA VAL A 193 -8.96 -2.76 4.71
C VAL A 193 -8.45 -4.17 4.42
N ARG A 194 -7.14 -4.34 4.24
CA ARG A 194 -6.51 -5.66 4.03
C ARG A 194 -6.69 -6.53 5.26
N GLU A 195 -6.44 -5.99 6.44
CA GLU A 195 -6.62 -6.71 7.70
C GLU A 195 -8.07 -7.15 7.89
N ARG A 196 -9.04 -6.28 7.61
CA ARG A 196 -10.46 -6.63 7.65
C ARG A 196 -10.83 -7.75 6.67
N ALA A 197 -10.26 -7.74 5.45
CA ALA A 197 -10.48 -8.81 4.49
C ALA A 197 -9.86 -10.14 4.97
N ASN A 198 -8.66 -10.08 5.53
CA ASN A 198 -7.95 -11.22 6.10
C ASN A 198 -8.70 -11.83 7.30
N GLN A 199 -9.16 -11.00 8.24
CA GLN A 199 -9.98 -11.45 9.36
C GLN A 199 -11.28 -12.12 8.91
N ARG A 200 -11.93 -11.62 7.85
CA ARG A 200 -13.10 -12.30 7.28
C ARG A 200 -12.73 -13.67 6.71
N LEU A 201 -11.59 -13.79 6.04
CA LEU A 201 -11.11 -15.06 5.50
C LEU A 201 -10.89 -16.05 6.65
N TRP A 202 -10.15 -15.66 7.70
CA TRP A 202 -9.90 -16.49 8.87
C TRP A 202 -11.18 -16.91 9.58
N LYS A 203 -12.12 -15.98 9.81
CA LYS A 203 -13.42 -16.31 10.42
C LYS A 203 -14.20 -17.33 9.59
N LYS A 204 -14.21 -17.18 8.25
CA LYS A 204 -14.86 -18.15 7.38
C LYS A 204 -14.18 -19.51 7.41
N LEU A 205 -12.84 -19.55 7.38
CA LEU A 205 -12.06 -20.80 7.42
C LEU A 205 -12.23 -21.53 8.76
N ALA A 206 -12.19 -20.80 9.87
CA ALA A 206 -12.38 -21.36 11.21
C ALA A 206 -13.79 -21.92 11.44
N ALA A 207 -14.78 -21.47 10.68
CA ALA A 207 -16.15 -21.96 10.74
C ALA A 207 -16.44 -23.14 9.79
N LEU A 208 -15.47 -23.58 8.99
CA LEU A 208 -15.66 -24.72 8.08
C LEU A 208 -15.69 -26.08 8.79
N PRO A 209 -14.79 -26.37 9.75
CA PRO A 209 -14.74 -27.68 10.39
C PRO A 209 -15.92 -27.89 11.34
N ASP A 210 -16.36 -29.13 11.47
CA ASP A 210 -17.30 -29.51 12.53
C ASP A 210 -16.61 -29.54 13.92
N SER A 211 -17.37 -29.86 14.97
CA SER A 211 -16.86 -29.90 16.34
C SER A 211 -15.79 -30.99 16.54
N TRP A 212 -15.93 -32.14 15.89
CA TRP A 212 -14.95 -33.22 15.96
C TRP A 212 -13.64 -32.82 15.27
N GLN A 213 -13.73 -32.25 14.07
CA GLN A 213 -12.58 -31.74 13.35
C GLN A 213 -11.88 -30.61 14.10
N THR A 214 -12.65 -29.71 14.74
CA THR A 214 -12.11 -28.62 15.55
C THR A 214 -11.35 -29.14 16.76
N ALA A 215 -11.91 -30.11 17.48
CA ALA A 215 -11.21 -30.78 18.58
C ALA A 215 -9.90 -31.41 18.08
N ARG A 216 -9.94 -32.10 16.93
CA ARG A 216 -8.75 -32.75 16.37
C ARG A 216 -7.68 -31.78 15.92
N VAL A 217 -8.03 -30.63 15.32
CA VAL A 217 -7.07 -29.55 14.99
C VAL A 217 -6.45 -28.96 16.24
N THR A 218 -7.26 -28.77 17.29
CA THR A 218 -6.81 -28.16 18.55
C THR A 218 -5.80 -29.07 19.25
N GLU A 219 -6.05 -30.38 19.27
CA GLU A 219 -5.12 -31.39 19.80
C GLU A 219 -3.76 -31.40 19.07
N LEU A 220 -3.70 -31.02 17.78
CA LEU A 220 -2.43 -30.91 17.06
C LEU A 220 -1.54 -29.77 17.59
N LEU A 221 -2.11 -28.80 18.31
CA LEU A 221 -1.38 -27.68 18.89
C LEU A 221 -0.78 -28.02 20.27
N ASP A 222 -1.34 -29.01 20.96
CA ASP A 222 -0.90 -29.41 22.28
C ASP A 222 0.43 -30.18 22.21
N ILE A 223 1.33 -29.89 23.16
CA ILE A 223 2.61 -30.60 23.27
C ILE A 223 2.40 -31.75 24.28
N PRO A 224 2.48 -33.03 23.84
CA PRO A 224 2.31 -34.16 24.75
C PRO A 224 3.40 -34.17 25.83
N GLU A 225 3.06 -34.72 27.00
CA GLU A 225 4.01 -34.86 28.10
C GLU A 225 5.24 -35.67 27.65
N GLY A 226 6.44 -35.17 27.98
CA GLY A 226 7.72 -35.76 27.54
C GLY A 226 8.14 -35.40 26.11
N GLN A 227 7.32 -34.69 25.32
CA GLN A 227 7.70 -34.21 23.98
C GLN A 227 8.10 -32.73 24.00
N ARG A 228 8.91 -32.33 23.01
CA ARG A 228 9.36 -30.93 22.82
C ARG A 228 8.63 -30.20 21.69
N ILE A 229 7.92 -30.93 20.84
CA ILE A 229 7.25 -30.40 19.64
C ILE A 229 5.84 -30.97 19.54
N SER A 230 4.89 -30.15 19.09
CA SER A 230 3.49 -30.57 18.91
C SER A 230 3.31 -31.50 17.71
N PRO A 231 2.22 -32.27 17.65
CA PRO A 231 1.88 -33.07 16.47
C PRO A 231 1.80 -32.24 15.19
N LEU A 232 1.35 -30.98 15.24
CA LEU A 232 1.35 -30.09 14.08
C LEU A 232 2.77 -29.82 13.57
N GLU A 233 3.73 -29.54 14.47
CA GLU A 233 5.12 -29.32 14.07
C GLU A 233 5.78 -30.58 13.51
N GLN A 234 5.43 -31.76 14.03
CA GLN A 234 5.82 -33.04 13.44
C GLN A 234 5.24 -33.18 12.02
N LEU A 235 3.95 -32.90 11.84
CA LEU A 235 3.28 -32.96 10.53
C LEU A 235 3.80 -31.93 9.52
N LYS A 236 4.43 -30.84 9.95
CA LYS A 236 5.07 -29.86 9.05
C LYS A 236 6.42 -30.37 8.52
N LYS A 237 7.14 -31.20 9.29
CA LYS A 237 8.42 -31.77 8.90
C LYS A 237 8.18 -33.04 8.08
N GLY A 238 8.58 -33.02 6.81
CA GLY A 238 8.59 -34.22 5.99
C GLY A 238 9.89 -35.01 6.14
N PRO A 239 9.90 -36.31 5.82
CA PRO A 239 11.14 -37.05 5.69
C PRO A 239 12.00 -36.43 4.58
N VAL A 240 13.32 -36.40 4.82
CA VAL A 240 14.29 -35.64 4.01
C VAL A 240 15.23 -36.53 3.19
N THR A 241 15.15 -37.84 3.39
CA THR A 241 16.03 -38.85 2.78
C THR A 241 15.24 -39.79 1.88
N VAL A 242 15.85 -40.26 0.81
CA VAL A 242 15.27 -41.32 -0.05
C VAL A 242 15.68 -42.67 0.52
N SER A 243 14.82 -43.25 1.37
CA SER A 243 15.04 -44.57 1.98
C SER A 243 13.72 -45.29 2.24
N GLY A 244 13.75 -46.61 2.42
CA GLY A 244 12.58 -47.40 2.82
C GLY A 244 11.90 -46.88 4.09
N PRO A 245 12.64 -46.64 5.20
CA PRO A 245 12.08 -46.07 6.42
C PRO A 245 11.44 -44.68 6.22
N ALA A 246 12.10 -43.81 5.43
CA ALA A 246 11.57 -42.48 5.12
C ALA A 246 10.27 -42.55 4.29
N PHE A 247 10.14 -43.54 3.40
CA PHE A 247 8.90 -43.79 2.68
C PHE A 247 7.76 -44.20 3.63
N THR A 248 8.03 -45.08 4.60
CA THR A 248 7.05 -45.47 5.62
C THR A 248 6.61 -44.26 6.46
N GLU A 249 7.55 -43.42 6.90
CA GLU A 249 7.26 -42.18 7.63
C GLU A 249 6.39 -41.21 6.81
N ALA A 250 6.67 -41.08 5.51
CA ALA A 250 5.84 -40.28 4.60
C ALA A 250 4.41 -40.83 4.49
N LEU A 251 4.25 -42.14 4.42
CA LEU A 251 2.94 -42.80 4.33
C LEU A 251 2.16 -42.64 5.64
N GLU A 252 2.79 -42.82 6.79
CA GLU A 252 2.18 -42.58 8.10
C GLU A 252 1.71 -41.13 8.25
N ARG A 253 2.54 -40.16 7.84
CA ARG A 253 2.18 -38.74 7.82
C ARG A 253 0.97 -38.48 6.93
N TYR A 254 0.93 -39.06 5.73
CA TYR A 254 -0.22 -38.95 4.83
C TYR A 254 -1.49 -39.56 5.44
N ILE A 255 -1.40 -40.75 6.05
CA ILE A 255 -2.54 -41.40 6.72
C ILE A 255 -3.05 -40.52 7.86
N ARG A 256 -2.16 -39.97 8.71
CA ARG A 256 -2.54 -39.05 9.78
C ARG A 256 -3.31 -37.83 9.24
N LEU A 257 -2.83 -37.20 8.17
CA LEU A 257 -3.51 -36.06 7.55
C LEU A 257 -4.85 -36.46 6.91
N ARG A 258 -4.91 -37.60 6.24
CA ARG A 258 -6.13 -38.12 5.60
C ARG A 258 -7.21 -38.42 6.64
N ASN A 259 -6.81 -38.94 7.80
CA ASN A 259 -7.71 -39.25 8.92
C ASN A 259 -8.33 -38.00 9.57
N LEU A 260 -7.88 -36.79 9.24
CA LEU A 260 -8.52 -35.53 9.69
C LEU A 260 -9.76 -35.17 8.84
N GLU A 261 -10.00 -35.88 7.74
CA GLU A 261 -11.16 -35.72 6.86
C GLU A 261 -11.37 -34.30 6.28
N PHE A 262 -10.33 -33.46 6.22
CA PHE A 262 -10.45 -32.09 5.68
C PHE A 262 -10.75 -32.01 4.19
N SER A 263 -10.64 -33.13 3.45
CA SER A 263 -11.07 -33.22 2.05
C SER A 263 -12.57 -32.99 1.87
N ARG A 264 -13.37 -33.10 2.94
CA ARG A 264 -14.82 -32.84 2.93
C ARG A 264 -15.20 -31.38 3.21
N LEU A 265 -14.23 -30.51 3.55
CA LEU A 265 -14.52 -29.11 3.84
C LEU A 265 -15.04 -28.38 2.58
N ASN A 266 -16.14 -27.65 2.75
CA ASN A 266 -16.74 -26.90 1.65
C ASN A 266 -16.20 -25.46 1.61
N PHE A 267 -15.26 -25.19 0.72
CA PHE A 267 -14.69 -23.86 0.53
C PHE A 267 -15.51 -22.92 -0.39
N THR A 268 -16.75 -23.29 -0.73
CA THR A 268 -17.62 -22.48 -1.60
C THR A 268 -17.83 -21.08 -1.02
N GLY A 269 -17.71 -20.05 -1.87
CA GLY A 269 -17.83 -18.65 -1.44
C GLY A 269 -16.58 -18.06 -0.78
N LEU A 270 -15.44 -18.77 -0.85
CA LEU A 270 -14.11 -18.23 -0.61
C LEU A 270 -13.38 -17.94 -1.93
N PRO A 271 -12.65 -16.82 -2.04
CA PRO A 271 -11.89 -16.50 -3.24
C PRO A 271 -10.76 -17.52 -3.48
N ALA A 272 -10.74 -18.13 -4.66
CA ALA A 272 -9.74 -19.15 -5.01
C ALA A 272 -8.29 -18.65 -4.90
N ILE A 273 -8.05 -17.37 -5.21
CA ILE A 273 -6.73 -16.75 -5.07
C ILE A 273 -6.25 -16.78 -3.61
N GLN A 274 -7.13 -16.52 -2.65
CA GLN A 274 -6.78 -16.55 -1.23
C GLN A 274 -6.41 -17.97 -0.79
N LEU A 275 -7.19 -18.97 -1.21
CA LEU A 275 -6.91 -20.39 -0.93
C LEU A 275 -5.57 -20.82 -1.53
N ARG A 276 -5.26 -20.43 -2.78
CA ARG A 276 -3.97 -20.72 -3.42
C ARG A 276 -2.80 -20.08 -2.68
N ASN A 277 -2.96 -18.87 -2.14
CA ASN A 277 -1.91 -18.21 -1.38
C ASN A 277 -1.66 -18.91 -0.04
N LEU A 278 -2.72 -19.32 0.66
CA LEU A 278 -2.60 -20.14 1.88
C LEU A 278 -1.94 -21.49 1.58
N ALA A 279 -2.33 -22.14 0.49
CA ALA A 279 -1.71 -23.39 0.05
C ALA A 279 -0.23 -23.22 -0.29
N ARG A 280 0.16 -22.11 -0.95
CA ARG A 280 1.57 -21.80 -1.22
C ARG A 280 2.36 -21.59 0.08
N TYR A 281 1.77 -20.86 1.04
CA TYR A 281 2.38 -20.66 2.36
C TYR A 281 2.52 -21.98 3.13
N ALA A 282 1.56 -22.90 3.03
CA ALA A 282 1.66 -24.24 3.62
C ALA A 282 2.65 -25.15 2.88
N GLY A 283 2.82 -24.95 1.57
CA GLY A 283 3.78 -25.67 0.74
C GLY A 283 5.23 -25.28 1.00
N MET A 284 5.54 -24.01 1.26
CA MET A 284 6.91 -23.56 1.59
C MET A 284 7.58 -24.32 2.77
N PRO A 285 6.90 -24.58 3.90
CA PRO A 285 7.40 -25.46 4.95
C PRO A 285 7.59 -26.91 4.50
N SER A 286 6.78 -27.40 3.56
CA SER A 286 6.83 -28.79 3.08
C SER A 286 7.82 -29.04 1.95
N VAL A 287 8.23 -28.00 1.20
CA VAL A 287 9.10 -28.09 0.02
C VAL A 287 10.59 -28.13 0.39
N LYS A 288 10.98 -27.77 1.62
CA LYS A 288 12.39 -27.76 2.04
C LYS A 288 13.06 -29.13 2.24
N TYR A 289 12.44 -30.23 1.81
CA TYR A 289 12.85 -31.57 2.24
C TYR A 289 13.02 -32.61 1.13
N ILE A 290 12.96 -32.22 -0.14
CA ILE A 290 13.40 -33.11 -1.22
C ILE A 290 14.14 -32.25 -2.25
N ALA A 291 15.47 -32.36 -2.25
CA ALA A 291 16.36 -31.97 -3.34
C ALA A 291 17.36 -33.11 -3.53
#